data_AF-E1VAV7-F1
#
_entry.id   AF-E1VAV7-F1
#
_cell.length_a   1.000
_cell.length_b   1.000
_cell.length_c   1.000
_cell.angle_alpha   90.00
_cell.angle_beta   90.00
_cell.angle_gamma   90.00
#
_symmetry.space_group_name_H-M   'P 1'
#
loop_
_entity.id
_entity.type
_entity.pdbx_description
1 polymer ?
#
loop_
_entity_poly.entity_id
_entity_poly.type
_entity_poly.pdbx_seq_one_letter_code
_entity_poly.pdbx_strand_id
1 'polypeptide(L)'
;MIKTALSHALIAIAIQLAVGQLIGYAAAGALAVAFYLGRELSQHEYKLGIRRGWEWGESLPVKPWEPIIRGWSRDSALDIIVPAIAVAALAYWLGM
;
A
#
# COMPACT_ATOMS: atom_id res chain seq x y z
N MET A 1 2.22 -15.29 -2.32
CA MET A 1 1.24 -14.71 -3.28
C MET A 1 -0.15 -14.55 -2.68
N ILE A 2 -0.79 -15.52 -1.99
CA ILE A 2 -2.01 -15.23 -1.17
C ILE A 2 -1.68 -14.91 0.30
N LYS A 3 -0.63 -15.55 0.86
CA LYS A 3 -0.22 -15.37 2.26
C LYS A 3 0.21 -13.93 2.60
N THR A 4 0.77 -13.20 1.63
CA THR A 4 1.23 -11.82 1.79
C THR A 4 0.06 -10.84 1.84
N ALA A 5 -0.84 -10.90 0.86
CA ALA A 5 -2.04 -10.06 0.82
C ALA A 5 -2.94 -10.22 2.05
N LEU A 6 -3.10 -11.46 2.55
CA LEU A 6 -3.82 -11.71 3.80
C LEU A 6 -3.13 -11.07 5.00
N SER A 7 -1.80 -11.20 5.10
CA SER A 7 -1.02 -10.57 6.18
C SER A 7 -1.14 -9.04 6.12
N HIS A 8 -1.09 -8.47 4.92
CA HIS A 8 -1.27 -7.03 4.73
C HIS A 8 -2.66 -6.56 5.16
N ALA A 9 -3.72 -7.33 4.85
CA ALA A 9 -5.06 -7.00 5.30
C ALA A 9 -5.22 -7.05 6.82
N LEU A 10 -4.63 -8.06 7.48
CA LEU A 10 -4.64 -8.14 8.95
C LEU A 10 -3.91 -6.96 9.59
N ILE A 11 -2.75 -6.57 9.05
CA ILE A 11 -2.01 -5.41 9.52
C ILE A 11 -2.80 -4.12 9.25
N ALA A 12 -3.46 -3.99 8.09
CA ALA A 12 -4.28 -2.82 7.78
C ALA A 12 -5.46 -2.68 8.74
N ILE A 13 -6.13 -3.78 9.08
CA ILE A 13 -7.16 -3.83 10.12
C ILE A 13 -6.57 -3.41 11.47
N ALA A 14 -5.39 -3.92 11.83
CA ALA A 14 -4.74 -3.56 13.09
C ALA A 14 -4.43 -2.06 13.17
N ILE A 15 -3.93 -1.46 12.07
CA ILE A 15 -3.72 -0.01 11.97
C ILE A 15 -5.05 0.72 12.14
N GLN A 16 -6.08 0.33 11.39
CA GLN A 16 -7.40 0.95 11.43
C GLN A 16 -8.01 0.95 12.83
N LEU A 17 -7.90 -0.17 13.55
CA LEU A 17 -8.38 -0.29 14.93
C LEU A 17 -7.55 0.53 15.91
N ALA A 18 -6.22 0.56 15.75
CA ALA A 18 -5.32 1.26 16.66
C ALA A 18 -5.49 2.79 16.60
N VAL A 19 -5.70 3.36 15.41
CA VAL A 19 -5.80 4.82 15.23
C VAL A 19 -7.22 5.32 14.96
N GLY A 20 -8.18 4.41 14.74
CA GLY A 20 -9.57 4.74 14.42
C GLY A 20 -10.27 5.59 15.47
N GLN A 21 -9.95 5.41 16.75
CA GLN A 21 -10.50 6.24 17.83
C GLN A 21 -9.99 7.70 17.80
N LEU A 22 -8.85 7.96 17.16
CA LEU A 22 -8.24 9.29 17.12
C LEU A 22 -8.70 10.12 15.92
N ILE A 23 -8.87 9.47 14.77
CA ILE A 23 -9.13 10.16 13.49
C ILE A 23 -10.39 9.67 12.76
N GLY A 24 -11.13 8.73 13.35
CA GLY A 24 -12.27 8.04 12.73
C GLY A 24 -11.84 6.78 11.96
N TYR A 25 -12.65 5.72 12.01
CA TYR A 25 -12.27 4.41 11.45
C TYR A 25 -12.14 4.39 9.92
N ALA A 26 -12.83 5.26 9.20
CA ALA A 26 -12.76 5.37 7.74
C ALA A 26 -11.48 6.08 7.33
N ALA A 27 -11.15 7.18 8.02
CA ALA A 27 -9.87 7.87 7.83
C ALA A 27 -8.69 6.98 8.20
N ALA A 28 -8.80 6.22 9.30
CA ALA A 28 -7.79 5.24 9.70
C ALA A 28 -7.64 4.09 8.69
N GLY A 29 -8.74 3.63 8.09
CA GLY A 29 -8.71 2.66 6.99
C GLY A 29 -8.02 3.23 5.74
N ALA A 30 -8.37 4.46 5.35
CA ALA A 30 -7.74 5.15 4.23
C ALA A 30 -6.22 5.36 4.46
N LEU A 31 -5.82 5.71 5.68
CA LEU A 31 -4.43 5.80 6.09
C LEU A 31 -3.68 4.47 5.93
N ALA A 32 -4.29 3.36 6.39
CA ALA A 32 -3.69 2.04 6.25
C ALA A 32 -3.50 1.65 4.77
N VAL A 33 -4.46 1.99 3.90
CA VAL A 33 -4.34 1.76 2.44
C VAL A 33 -3.26 2.65 1.84
N ALA A 34 -3.19 3.92 2.23
CA ALA A 34 -2.16 4.85 1.77
C ALA A 34 -0.74 4.37 2.14
N PHE A 35 -0.57 3.77 3.33
CA PHE A 35 0.69 3.15 3.74
C PHE A 35 1.12 2.03 2.78
N TYR A 36 0.22 1.10 2.45
CA TYR A 36 0.52 0.02 1.51
C TYR A 36 0.74 0.53 0.08
N LEU A 37 -0.03 1.52 -0.36
CA LEU A 37 0.18 2.16 -1.65
C LEU A 37 1.56 2.81 -1.73
N GLY A 38 1.97 3.58 -0.71
CA GLY A 38 3.30 4.18 -0.65
C GLY A 38 4.41 3.14 -0.70
N ARG A 39 4.27 2.05 0.07
CA ARG A 39 5.20 0.92 0.04
C ARG A 39 5.37 0.32 -1.36
N GLU A 40 4.28 0.07 -2.08
CA GLU A 40 4.34 -0.52 -3.43
C GLU A 40 4.91 0.45 -4.46
N LEU A 41 4.56 1.74 -4.38
CA LEU A 41 5.15 2.78 -5.24
C LEU A 41 6.66 2.87 -5.03
N SER A 42 7.15 2.89 -3.79
CA SER A 42 8.59 2.90 -3.52
C SER A 42 9.30 1.64 -4.00
N GLN A 43 8.64 0.47 -3.94
CA GLN A 43 9.20 -0.75 -4.55
C GLN A 43 9.27 -0.66 -6.07
N HIS A 44 8.28 -0.05 -6.72
CA HIS A 44 8.28 0.17 -8.17
C HIS A 44 9.38 1.15 -8.58
N GLU A 45 9.55 2.24 -7.84
CA GLU A 45 10.66 3.18 -7.99
C GLU A 45 12.00 2.45 -7.94
N TYR A 46 12.21 1.68 -6.89
CA TYR A 46 13.44 0.91 -6.70
C TYR A 46 13.69 -0.07 -7.86
N LYS A 47 12.70 -0.89 -8.21
CA LYS A 47 12.81 -1.87 -9.31
C LYS A 47 13.04 -1.18 -10.66
N LEU A 48 12.49 0.00 -10.88
CA LEU A 48 12.68 0.77 -12.11
C LEU A 48 14.08 1.41 -12.14
N GLY A 49 14.56 1.95 -11.02
CA GLY A 49 15.91 2.46 -10.85
C GLY A 49 16.96 1.40 -11.16
N ILE A 50 16.88 0.25 -10.49
CA ILE A 50 17.83 -0.87 -10.70
C ILE A 50 17.84 -1.32 -12.17
N ARG A 51 16.68 -1.41 -12.83
CA ARG A 51 16.61 -1.75 -14.27
C ARG A 51 17.25 -0.71 -15.20
N ARG A 52 17.43 0.52 -14.72
CA ARG A 52 18.11 1.62 -15.42
C ARG A 52 19.58 1.74 -15.05
N GLY A 53 20.12 0.79 -14.28
CA GLY A 53 21.51 0.81 -13.83
C GLY A 53 21.76 1.78 -12.68
N TRP A 54 20.72 2.19 -11.94
CA TRP A 54 20.89 3.03 -10.75
C TRP A 54 21.66 2.29 -9.65
N GLU A 55 22.65 2.96 -9.07
CA GLU A 55 23.38 2.51 -7.90
C GLU A 55 23.07 3.39 -6.66
N TRP A 56 23.20 2.80 -5.47
CA TRP A 56 22.91 3.52 -4.23
C TRP A 56 23.88 4.70 -4.05
N GLY A 57 23.34 5.87 -3.74
CA GLY A 57 24.09 7.12 -3.65
C GLY A 57 23.95 8.02 -4.88
N GLU A 58 23.43 7.50 -5.99
CA GLU A 58 23.10 8.29 -7.17
C GLU A 58 21.69 8.90 -7.10
N SER A 59 21.47 9.95 -7.88
CA SER A 59 20.12 10.47 -8.10
C SER A 59 19.28 9.40 -8.82
N LEU A 60 18.13 9.05 -8.24
CA LEU A 60 17.26 8.03 -8.80
C LEU A 60 16.74 8.48 -10.18
N PRO A 61 17.03 7.75 -11.28
CA PRO A 61 16.63 8.13 -12.62
C PRO A 61 15.18 7.71 -12.89
N VAL A 62 14.28 7.99 -11.95
CA VAL A 62 12.85 7.65 -11.99
C VAL A 62 12.04 8.91 -11.74
N LYS A 63 11.10 9.16 -12.64
CA LYS A 63 10.18 10.27 -12.54
C LYS A 63 9.06 9.93 -11.54
N PRO A 64 8.62 10.85 -10.65
CA PRO A 64 7.64 10.58 -9.59
C PRO A 64 6.32 9.90 -10.00
N TRP A 65 5.89 10.06 -11.25
CA TRP A 65 4.65 9.48 -11.76
C TRP A 65 4.83 8.10 -12.40
N GLU A 66 6.06 7.71 -12.75
CA GLU A 66 6.31 6.40 -13.37
C GLU A 66 5.90 5.20 -12.49
N PRO A 67 6.11 5.20 -11.17
CA PRO A 67 5.70 4.11 -10.28
C PRO A 67 4.19 3.90 -10.21
N ILE A 68 3.43 4.97 -10.49
CA ILE A 68 1.97 4.98 -10.52
C ILE A 68 1.46 4.17 -11.72
N ILE A 69 2.20 4.17 -12.83
CA ILE A 69 1.77 3.55 -14.09
C ILE A 69 2.60 2.32 -14.48
N ARG A 70 3.79 2.12 -13.91
CA ARG A 70 4.73 1.03 -14.26
C ARG A 70 5.09 0.22 -13.03
N GLY A 71 5.38 -1.07 -13.24
CA GLY A 71 5.85 -1.98 -12.19
C GLY A 71 4.77 -2.87 -11.58
N TRP A 72 3.49 -2.55 -11.83
CA TRP A 72 2.35 -3.32 -11.35
C TRP A 72 2.33 -4.74 -11.88
N SER A 73 2.40 -5.70 -10.96
CA SER A 73 1.98 -7.07 -11.19
C SER A 73 0.61 -7.30 -10.57
N ARG A 74 -0.03 -8.43 -10.92
CA ARG A 74 -1.27 -8.86 -10.25
C ARG A 74 -1.09 -8.96 -8.73
N ASP A 75 0.04 -9.47 -8.27
CA ASP A 75 0.30 -9.63 -6.84
C ASP A 75 0.46 -8.29 -6.12
N SER A 76 1.20 -7.34 -6.72
CA SER A 76 1.34 -5.99 -6.17
C SER A 76 0.01 -5.25 -6.09
N ALA A 77 -0.85 -5.41 -7.11
CA ALA A 77 -2.21 -4.88 -7.05
C ALA A 77 -3.03 -5.52 -5.93
N LEU A 78 -2.94 -6.84 -5.73
CA LEU A 78 -3.64 -7.54 -4.65
C LEU A 78 -3.13 -7.14 -3.26
N ASP A 79 -1.85 -6.80 -3.12
CA ASP A 79 -1.26 -6.33 -1.88
C ASP A 79 -1.80 -4.95 -1.42
N ILE A 80 -2.57 -4.25 -2.28
CA ILE A 80 -3.29 -3.00 -1.95
C ILE A 80 -4.80 -3.23 -1.92
N ILE A 81 -5.34 -3.92 -2.93
CA ILE A 81 -6.79 -4.14 -3.08
C ILE A 81 -7.34 -4.95 -1.91
N VAL A 82 -6.63 -6.00 -1.47
CA VAL A 82 -7.11 -6.87 -0.39
C VAL A 82 -7.17 -6.11 0.95
N PRO A 83 -6.13 -5.37 1.37
CA PRO A 83 -6.24 -4.45 2.50
C PRO A 83 -7.35 -3.42 2.37
N ALA A 84 -7.51 -2.79 1.20
CA ALA A 84 -8.54 -1.77 0.97
C ALA A 84 -9.96 -2.31 1.18
N ILE A 85 -10.25 -3.50 0.63
CA ILE A 85 -11.52 -4.18 0.84
C ILE A 85 -11.71 -4.53 2.33
N ALA A 86 -10.67 -5.03 2.99
CA ALA A 86 -10.74 -5.44 4.39
C ALA A 86 -11.08 -4.26 5.32
N VAL A 87 -10.40 -3.11 5.15
CA VAL A 87 -10.65 -1.94 6.00
C VAL A 87 -11.96 -1.23 5.67
N ALA A 88 -12.40 -1.25 4.41
CA ALA A 88 -13.71 -0.74 4.02
C ALA A 88 -14.84 -1.58 4.61
N ALA A 89 -14.71 -2.92 4.55
CA ALA A 89 -15.67 -3.84 5.16
C ALA A 89 -15.75 -3.65 6.68
N LEU A 90 -14.61 -3.46 7.34
CA LEU A 90 -14.58 -3.19 8.78
C LEU A 90 -15.21 -1.83 9.13
N ALA A 91 -14.91 -0.76 8.37
CA ALA A 91 -15.52 0.55 8.59
C ALA A 91 -17.05 0.48 8.46
N TYR A 92 -17.56 -0.19 7.42
CA TYR A 92 -18.99 -0.41 7.22
C TYR A 92 -19.61 -1.19 8.38
N TRP A 93 -18.94 -2.26 8.85
CA TRP A 93 -19.42 -3.06 9.98
C TRP A 93 -19.48 -2.25 11.30
N LEU A 94 -18.57 -1.28 11.47
CA LEU A 94 -18.58 -0.35 12.60
C LEU A 94 -19.66 0.74 12.49
N GLY A 95 -20.49 0.72 11.44
CA GLY A 95 -21.63 1.62 11.27
C GLY A 95 -21.27 2.97 10.68
N MET A 96 -20.19 3.04 9.89
CA MET A 96 -19.77 4.26 9.20
C MET A 96 -20.00 4.23 7.69
#